data_AF-A0A142WP57-F1
#
_entry.id   AF-A0A142WP57-F1
#
_cell.length_a   1.000
_cell.length_b   1.000
_cell.length_c   1.000
_cell.angle_alpha   90.00
_cell.angle_beta   90.00
_cell.angle_gamma   90.00
#
_symmetry.space_group_name_H-M   'P 1'
#
loop_
_entity.id
_entity.type
_entity.pdbx_description
1 polymer ?
#
loop_
_entity_poly.entity_id
_entity_poly.type
_entity_poly.pdbx_seq_one_letter_code
_entity_poly.pdbx_strand_id
1 'polypeptide(L)'
;MRQVTIFEDEWQLLVDLVDGTWLFDDVETDDFARWASARDGLIEYGLAVRTAEELRATELGHRVRVDEPSKVTGVSRLWVETDAPKRRRR
;
A
#
# COMPACT_ATOMS: atom_id res chain seq x y z
N MET A 1 -17.22 5.66 3.24
CA MET A 1 -16.35 4.95 4.20
C MET A 1 -15.74 3.75 3.49
N ARG A 2 -14.45 3.83 3.19
CA ARG A 2 -13.70 2.77 2.52
C ARG A 2 -12.83 2.06 3.56
N GLN A 3 -12.75 0.75 3.48
CA GLN A 3 -11.90 -0.05 4.35
C GLN A 3 -10.96 -0.90 3.48
N VAL A 4 -9.68 -0.89 3.80
CA VAL A 4 -8.65 -1.68 3.11
C VAL A 4 -7.87 -2.47 4.14
N THR A 5 -7.82 -3.77 3.95
CA THR A 5 -6.95 -4.66 4.72
C THR A 5 -5.65 -4.82 3.94
N ILE A 6 -4.53 -4.54 4.60
CA ILE A 6 -3.20 -4.54 3.97
C ILE A 6 -2.36 -5.58 4.70
N PHE A 7 -1.90 -6.61 3.98
CA PHE A 7 -1.01 -7.63 4.50
C PHE A 7 0.40 -7.08 4.71
N GLU A 8 1.23 -7.81 5.47
CA GLU A 8 2.59 -7.35 5.80
C GLU A 8 3.46 -7.10 4.56
N ASP A 9 3.37 -7.96 3.56
CA ASP A 9 4.13 -7.81 2.31
C ASP A 9 3.62 -6.65 1.46
N GLU A 10 2.30 -6.48 1.38
CA GLU A 10 1.68 -5.33 0.71
C GLU A 10 2.08 -4.02 1.39
N TRP A 11 2.11 -4.01 2.72
CA TRP A 11 2.54 -2.85 3.50
C TRP A 11 4.02 -2.54 3.25
N GLN A 12 4.89 -3.55 3.29
CA GLN A 12 6.31 -3.37 3.02
C GLN A 12 6.54 -2.84 1.61
N LEU A 13 5.91 -3.44 0.61
CA LEU A 13 5.98 -2.97 -0.78
C LEU A 13 5.46 -1.53 -0.92
N LEU A 14 4.35 -1.18 -0.26
CA LEU A 14 3.81 0.18 -0.31
C LEU A 14 4.77 1.19 0.32
N VAL A 15 5.41 0.84 1.43
CA VAL A 15 6.44 1.67 2.07
C VAL A 15 7.60 1.88 1.09
N ASP A 16 8.11 0.81 0.48
CA ASP A 16 9.25 0.89 -0.44
C ASP A 16 8.93 1.69 -1.71
N LEU A 17 7.70 1.58 -2.21
CA LEU A 17 7.23 2.39 -3.35
C LEU A 17 7.10 3.87 -3.01
N VAL A 18 6.64 4.22 -1.80
CA VAL A 18 6.49 5.61 -1.38
C VAL A 18 7.85 6.25 -1.05
N ASP A 19 8.74 5.48 -0.42
CA ASP A 19 10.08 5.93 -0.02
C ASP A 19 11.06 5.89 -1.21
N GLY A 20 10.67 5.32 -2.35
CA GLY A 20 11.46 5.23 -3.58
C GLY A 20 12.61 4.23 -3.51
N THR A 21 12.50 3.25 -2.62
CA THR A 21 13.52 2.21 -2.35
C THR A 21 13.24 0.90 -3.07
N TRP A 22 12.09 0.78 -3.75
CA TRP A 22 11.75 -0.42 -4.52
C TRP A 22 12.63 -0.56 -5.77
N LEU A 23 13.48 -1.59 -5.79
CA LEU A 23 14.33 -1.95 -6.93
C LEU A 23 13.87 -3.30 -7.50
N PHE A 24 13.26 -3.28 -8.68
CA PHE A 24 12.73 -4.49 -9.32
C PHE A 24 13.83 -5.48 -9.73
N ASP A 25 15.05 -4.99 -9.96
CA ASP A 25 16.20 -5.78 -10.43
C ASP A 25 16.83 -6.67 -9.35
N ASP A 26 16.53 -6.44 -8.06
CA ASP A 26 17.17 -7.15 -6.93
C ASP A 26 16.27 -8.24 -6.30
N VAL A 27 15.09 -8.51 -6.86
CA VAL A 27 14.18 -9.54 -6.34
C VAL A 27 14.64 -10.92 -6.78
N GLU A 28 15.16 -11.72 -5.85
CA GLU A 28 15.50 -13.13 -6.11
C GLU A 28 14.26 -13.92 -6.58
N THR A 29 14.48 -14.92 -7.44
CA THR A 29 13.42 -15.68 -8.12
C THR A 29 12.39 -16.31 -7.17
N ASP A 30 12.80 -16.68 -5.95
CA ASP A 30 11.91 -17.27 -4.93
C ASP A 30 11.01 -16.23 -4.25
N ASP A 31 11.47 -14.98 -4.12
CA ASP A 31 10.67 -13.88 -3.58
C ASP A 31 9.76 -13.24 -4.64
N PHE A 32 9.97 -13.55 -5.92
CA PHE A 32 9.17 -13.01 -7.01
C PHE A 32 7.68 -13.32 -6.88
N ALA A 33 7.32 -14.55 -6.49
CA ALA A 33 5.91 -14.94 -6.33
C ALA A 33 5.23 -14.17 -5.19
N ARG A 34 5.94 -13.98 -4.08
CA ARG A 34 5.48 -13.23 -2.91
C ARG A 34 5.23 -11.76 -3.28
N TRP A 35 6.20 -11.10 -3.92
CA TRP A 35 6.06 -9.71 -4.34
C TRP A 35 5.06 -9.51 -5.48
N ALA A 36 4.88 -10.51 -6.35
CA ALA A 36 3.84 -10.47 -7.37
C ALA A 36 2.45 -10.43 -6.75
N SER A 37 2.17 -11.26 -5.73
CA SER A 37 0.90 -11.22 -5.01
C SER A 37 0.70 -9.89 -4.26
N ALA A 38 1.74 -9.39 -3.58
CA ALA A 38 1.67 -8.09 -2.91
C ALA A 38 1.40 -6.93 -3.89
N ARG A 39 2.07 -6.93 -5.04
CA ARG A 39 1.84 -5.95 -6.11
C ARG A 39 0.39 -5.98 -6.57
N ASP A 40 -0.11 -7.17 -6.89
CA ASP A 40 -1.44 -7.33 -7.47
C ASP A 40 -2.51 -6.88 -6.46
N GLY A 41 -2.33 -7.19 -5.16
CA GLY A 41 -3.19 -6.67 -4.09
C GLY A 41 -3.16 -5.15 -3.97
N LEU A 42 -1.98 -4.52 -4.01
CA LEU A 42 -1.88 -3.06 -4.00
C LEU A 42 -2.55 -2.40 -5.22
N ILE A 43 -2.46 -3.01 -6.40
CA ILE A 43 -3.14 -2.54 -7.62
C ILE A 43 -4.65 -2.72 -7.50
N GLU A 44 -5.13 -3.86 -7.00
CA GLU A 44 -6.55 -4.13 -6.78
C GLU A 44 -7.18 -3.10 -5.84
N TYR A 45 -6.48 -2.74 -4.77
CA TYR A 45 -6.91 -1.68 -3.86
C TYR A 45 -6.64 -0.26 -4.38
N GLY A 46 -6.04 -0.11 -5.56
CA GLY A 46 -5.69 1.19 -6.13
C GLY A 46 -4.68 1.98 -5.31
N LEU A 47 -3.88 1.31 -4.48
CA LEU A 47 -2.79 1.89 -3.69
C LEU A 47 -1.51 2.02 -4.53
N ALA A 48 -1.37 1.18 -5.55
CA ALA A 48 -0.31 1.27 -6.54
C ALA A 48 -0.90 1.18 -7.95
N VAL A 49 -0.13 1.63 -8.94
CA VAL A 49 -0.43 1.48 -10.35
C VAL A 49 0.81 0.98 -11.07
N ARG A 50 0.62 0.02 -11.98
CA ARG A 50 1.67 -0.42 -12.89
C ARG A 50 1.62 0.42 -14.16
N THR A 51 2.71 1.12 -14.44
CA THR A 51 2.93 1.80 -15.72
C THR A 51 3.65 0.84 -16.67
N ALA A 52 3.93 1.28 -17.90
CA ALA A 52 4.70 0.49 -18.86
C ALA A 52 6.14 0.21 -18.39
N GLU A 53 6.68 1.05 -17.50
CA GLU A 53 8.09 1.06 -17.12
C GLU A 53 8.32 0.62 -15.67
N GLU A 54 7.35 0.85 -14.77
CA GLU A 54 7.56 0.58 -13.35
C GLU A 54 6.24 0.47 -12.55
N LEU A 55 6.37 0.12 -11.27
CA LEU A 55 5.30 0.16 -10.29
C LEU A 55 5.42 1.45 -9.48
N ARG A 56 4.34 2.22 -9.33
CA ARG A 56 4.32 3.46 -8.54
C ARG A 56 3.18 3.47 -7.54
N ALA A 57 3.38 4.09 -6.38
CA ALA A 57 2.30 4.37 -5.44
C ALA A 57 1.34 5.43 -6.02
N THR A 58 0.05 5.30 -5.73
CA THR A 58 -0.97 6.31 -6.07
C THR A 58 -1.08 7.37 -4.97
N GLU A 59 -1.82 8.45 -5.20
CA GLU A 59 -2.14 9.43 -4.14
C GLU A 59 -2.80 8.77 -2.92
N LEU A 60 -3.63 7.73 -3.15
CA LEU A 60 -4.24 6.95 -2.08
C LEU A 60 -3.17 6.15 -1.34
N GLY A 61 -2.26 5.48 -2.06
CA GLY A 61 -1.12 4.78 -1.45
C GLY A 61 -0.28 5.68 -0.55
N HIS A 62 0.05 6.89 -1.02
CA HIS A 62 0.75 7.89 -0.21
C HIS A 62 -0.04 8.27 1.06
N ARG A 63 -1.36 8.48 0.95
CA ARG A 63 -2.21 8.80 2.11
C ARG A 63 -2.24 7.66 3.11
N VAL A 64 -2.45 6.42 2.65
CA VAL A 64 -2.44 5.23 3.49
C VAL A 64 -1.10 5.08 4.23
N ARG A 65 0.01 5.35 3.53
CA ARG A 65 1.35 5.34 4.13
C ARG A 65 1.53 6.39 5.23
N VAL A 66 0.96 7.60 5.04
CA VAL A 66 1.01 8.70 6.02
C VAL A 66 0.09 8.44 7.22
N ASP A 67 -1.09 7.87 6.98
CA ASP A 67 -2.05 7.56 8.04
C ASP A 67 -1.58 6.41 8.96
N GLU A 68 -0.58 5.64 8.53
CA GLU A 68 0.10 4.58 9.27
C GLU A 68 -0.89 3.63 9.99
N PRO A 69 -1.69 2.86 9.22
CA PRO A 69 -2.74 2.03 9.78
C PRO A 69 -2.20 1.02 10.79
N SER A 70 -2.88 0.92 11.93
CA SER A 70 -2.49 0.03 13.02
C SER A 70 -2.63 -1.45 12.63
N LYS A 71 -1.75 -2.31 13.16
CA LYS A 71 -1.88 -3.78 13.03
C LYS A 71 -3.15 -4.22 13.79
N VAL A 72 -4.04 -4.95 13.12
CA VAL A 72 -5.31 -5.42 13.70
C VAL A 72 -5.29 -6.93 13.96
N THR A 73 -4.52 -7.67 13.16
CA THR A 73 -4.15 -9.07 13.42
C THR A 73 -2.65 -9.18 13.18
N GLY A 74 -1.97 -10.17 13.77
CA GLY A 74 -0.49 -10.26 13.76
C GLY A 74 0.19 -10.15 12.38
N VAL A 75 -0.56 -10.23 11.29
CA VAL A 75 -0.09 -10.21 9.90
C VAL A 75 -0.75 -9.13 9.00
N SER A 76 -1.72 -8.36 9.50
CA SER A 76 -2.44 -7.37 8.67
C SER A 76 -2.74 -6.05 9.37
N ARG A 77 -2.73 -4.97 8.57
CA ARG A 77 -3.12 -3.61 8.95
C ARG A 77 -4.48 -3.30 8.38
N LEU A 78 -5.23 -2.48 9.11
CA LEU A 78 -6.54 -2.01 8.67
C LEU A 78 -6.51 -0.50 8.47
N TRP A 79 -6.68 -0.07 7.23
CA TRP A 79 -6.87 1.33 6.92
C TRP A 79 -8.35 1.62 6.68
N VAL A 80 -8.85 2.68 7.31
CA VAL A 80 -10.25 3.11 7.19
C VAL A 80 -10.26 4.55 6.72
N GLU A 81 -10.72 4.75 5.49
CA GLU A 81 -11.03 6.09 4.97
C GLU A 81 -12.23 6.62 5.73
N THR A 82 -11.93 7.41 6.74
CA THR A 82 -12.92 8.29 7.33
C THR A 82 -13.06 9.48 6.40
N ASP A 83 -14.22 9.57 5.73
CA ASP A 83 -14.73 10.85 5.26
C ASP A 83 -14.84 11.73 6.50
N ALA A 84 -13.79 12.47 6.84
CA ALA A 84 -13.90 13.44 7.89
C ALA A 84 -14.88 14.50 7.37
N PRO A 85 -16.07 14.72 7.97
CA PRO A 85 -16.69 16.01 7.81
C PRO A 85 -15.67 16.99 8.36
N LYS A 86 -15.14 17.88 7.52
CA LYS A 86 -14.36 19.03 7.97
C LYS A 86 -15.23 19.72 9.03
N ARG A 87 -14.94 19.47 10.31
CA ARG A 87 -15.54 20.20 11.42
C ARG A 87 -15.09 21.64 11.25
N ARG A 88 -15.90 22.46 10.56
CA ARG A 88 -15.93 23.89 10.81
C ARG A 88 -16.43 24.04 12.25
N ARG A 89 -15.46 24.09 13.18
CA ARG A 89 -15.68 24.60 14.52
C ARG A 89 -16.08 26.08 14.37
N ARG A 90 -17.29 26.37 14.86
CA ARG A 90 -17.88 27.66 15.26
C ARG A 90 -17.78 28.82 14.28
#